data_AF-A0A7V8YCC1-F1
#
_entry.id   AF-A0A7V8YCC1-F1
#
_cell.length_a   1.000
_cell.length_b   1.000
_cell.length_c   1.000
_cell.angle_alpha   90.00
_cell.angle_beta   90.00
_cell.angle_gamma   90.00
#
_symmetry.space_group_name_H-M   'P 1'
#
loop_
_entity.id
_entity.type
_entity.pdbx_description
1 polymer ?
#
loop_
_entity_poly.entity_id
_entity_poly.type
_entity_poly.pdbx_seq_one_letter_code
_entity_poly.pdbx_strand_id
1 'polypeptide(L)'
;MNRTSSVSGIASVAIGLSTAAWGAPAPGTSAWTPSAQEEALLQQLSLRDGSPACAEMEVGLSDPRASWKAVVDHVSMPPWAPMRAADCLISGHSAASRADLVGWVTRPELKGLGLLALGRLDVMPQDVATEVASAAITRGPDPAGARVRVARSANPAIAELAAVKE
;
A
#
# COMPACT_ATOMS: atom_id res chain seq x y z
N MET A 1 -10.36 60.64 -36.37
CA MET A 1 -11.75 60.52 -35.89
C MET A 1 -11.76 59.68 -34.63
N ASN A 2 -12.34 60.24 -33.58
CA ASN A 2 -12.42 59.74 -32.20
C ASN A 2 -13.10 58.36 -32.09
N ARG A 3 -12.68 57.56 -31.09
CA ARG A 3 -13.56 57.08 -30.01
C ARG A 3 -12.75 56.43 -28.89
N THR A 4 -12.57 57.22 -27.84
CA THR A 4 -12.53 56.81 -26.43
C THR A 4 -13.74 55.95 -26.08
N SER A 5 -13.55 54.96 -25.18
CA SER A 5 -14.49 54.64 -24.09
C SER A 5 -13.88 53.63 -23.11
N SER A 6 -13.58 54.13 -21.91
CA SER A 6 -13.47 53.37 -20.67
C SER A 6 -14.80 52.70 -20.31
N VAL A 7 -14.76 51.52 -19.67
CA VAL A 7 -15.65 51.21 -18.54
C VAL A 7 -14.88 50.36 -17.52
N SER A 8 -14.64 50.96 -16.36
CA SER A 8 -14.20 50.30 -15.13
C SER A 8 -15.37 49.51 -14.54
N GLY A 9 -15.17 48.23 -14.27
CA GLY A 9 -16.11 47.39 -13.51
C GLY A 9 -15.36 46.73 -12.36
N ILE A 10 -15.45 47.34 -11.17
CA ILE A 10 -14.85 46.80 -9.95
C ILE A 10 -15.91 45.88 -9.33
N ALA A 11 -15.77 44.57 -9.55
CA ALA A 11 -16.64 43.58 -8.92
C ALA A 11 -16.22 43.38 -7.46
N SER A 12 -17.12 43.70 -6.54
CA SER A 12 -16.95 43.43 -5.11
C SER A 12 -16.92 41.91 -4.86
N VAL A 13 -15.75 41.40 -4.46
CA VAL A 13 -15.60 40.02 -4.00
C VAL A 13 -16.07 39.96 -2.54
N ALA A 14 -17.24 39.38 -2.32
CA ALA A 14 -17.70 39.02 -0.98
C ALA A 14 -16.87 37.81 -0.50
N ILE A 15 -15.99 38.03 0.46
CA ILE A 15 -15.24 36.98 1.15
C ILE A 15 -16.21 36.32 2.14
N GLY A 16 -16.91 35.29 1.67
CA GLY A 16 -17.67 34.39 2.53
C GLY A 16 -16.71 33.57 3.38
N LEU A 17 -16.61 33.90 4.66
CA LEU A 17 -15.95 33.07 5.68
C LEU A 17 -16.69 31.73 5.77
N SER A 18 -16.22 30.74 5.01
CA SER A 18 -16.63 29.36 5.18
C SER A 18 -16.05 28.87 6.50
N THR A 19 -16.90 28.78 7.51
CA THR A 19 -16.59 28.00 8.71
C THR A 19 -16.33 26.58 8.26
N ALA A 20 -15.06 26.16 8.30
CA ALA A 20 -14.68 24.78 8.06
C ALA A 20 -15.41 23.93 9.10
N ALA A 21 -16.49 23.27 8.67
CA ALA A 21 -17.15 22.26 9.46
C ALA A 21 -16.14 21.13 9.64
N TRP A 22 -15.59 21.03 10.85
CA TRP A 22 -14.79 19.88 11.26
C TRP A 22 -15.72 18.67 11.20
N GLY A 23 -15.55 17.86 10.16
CA GLY A 23 -16.34 16.65 9.97
C GLY A 23 -16.20 15.77 11.21
N ALA A 24 -17.34 15.46 11.83
CA ALA A 24 -17.38 14.44 12.86
C ALA A 24 -16.77 13.13 12.30
N PRO A 25 -15.92 12.42 13.05
CA PRO A 25 -15.41 11.13 12.61
C PRO A 25 -16.60 10.20 12.32
N ALA A 26 -16.55 9.52 11.17
CA ALA A 26 -17.61 8.62 10.76
C ALA A 26 -17.86 7.56 11.86
N PRO A 27 -19.11 7.39 12.35
CA PRO A 27 -19.41 6.36 13.33
C PRO A 27 -19.24 4.99 12.68
N GLY A 28 -18.28 4.19 13.15
CA GLY A 28 -18.11 2.80 12.68
C GLY A 28 -16.70 2.22 12.72
N THR A 29 -15.64 3.03 12.89
CA THR A 29 -14.29 2.49 13.07
C THR A 29 -13.98 2.39 14.56
N SER A 30 -14.13 1.20 15.14
CA SER A 30 -13.50 0.89 16.42
C SER A 30 -12.01 1.18 16.29
N ALA A 31 -11.49 2.09 17.10
CA ALA A 31 -10.06 2.36 17.13
C ALA A 31 -9.33 1.06 17.47
N TRP A 32 -8.50 0.57 16.54
CA TRP A 32 -7.65 -0.59 16.80
C TRP A 32 -6.78 -0.30 18.02
N THR A 33 -6.79 -1.21 18.99
CA THR A 33 -5.94 -1.16 20.18
C THR A 33 -4.90 -2.27 20.02
N PRO A 34 -3.61 -1.94 19.85
CA PRO A 34 -2.57 -2.94 19.72
C PRO A 34 -2.48 -3.80 20.99
N SER A 35 -2.26 -5.08 20.83
CA SER A 35 -1.83 -5.97 21.91
C SER A 35 -0.41 -5.63 22.37
N ALA A 36 0.00 -6.10 23.55
CA ALA A 36 1.36 -5.87 24.05
C ALA A 36 2.47 -6.39 23.09
N GLN A 37 2.18 -7.45 22.32
CA GLN A 37 3.09 -7.97 21.30
C GLN A 37 3.19 -7.02 20.09
N GLU A 38 2.06 -6.47 19.65
CA GLU A 38 2.02 -5.49 18.56
C GLU A 38 2.65 -4.16 18.98
N GLU A 39 2.48 -3.71 20.23
CA GLU A 39 3.16 -2.51 20.75
C GLU A 39 4.69 -2.66 20.71
N ALA A 40 5.21 -3.82 21.16
CA ALA A 40 6.63 -4.12 21.09
C ALA A 40 7.14 -4.15 19.65
N LEU A 41 6.37 -4.75 18.74
CA LEU A 41 6.66 -4.78 17.31
C LEU A 41 6.68 -3.36 16.71
N LEU A 42 5.73 -2.51 17.06
CA LEU A 42 5.69 -1.12 16.62
C LEU A 42 6.88 -0.32 17.12
N GLN A 43 7.33 -0.57 18.35
CA GLN A 43 8.53 0.06 18.88
C GLN A 43 9.76 -0.32 18.04
N GLN A 44 9.91 -1.59 17.65
CA GLN A 44 10.99 -2.04 16.77
C GLN A 44 10.90 -1.43 15.36
N LEU A 45 9.69 -1.31 14.81
CA LEU A 45 9.44 -0.70 13.50
C LEU A 45 9.62 0.83 13.49
N SER A 46 9.50 1.49 14.65
CA SER A 46 9.70 2.93 14.78
C SER A 46 11.14 3.35 14.47
N LEU A 47 12.10 2.42 14.61
CA LEU A 47 13.48 2.62 14.19
C LEU A 47 13.52 2.69 12.66
N ARG A 48 13.91 3.85 12.13
CA ARG A 48 14.06 4.03 10.67
C ARG A 48 15.23 3.18 10.16
N ASP A 49 16.39 3.36 10.78
CA ASP A 49 17.64 2.71 10.41
C ASP A 49 18.00 1.64 11.45
N GLY A 50 18.62 0.55 11.00
CA GLY A 50 19.10 -0.52 11.90
C GLY A 50 18.01 -1.39 12.53
N SER A 51 16.80 -1.43 11.95
CA SER A 51 15.79 -2.38 12.43
C SER A 51 16.25 -3.82 12.25
N PRO A 52 15.89 -4.71 13.19
CA PRO A 52 16.17 -6.13 13.08
C PRO A 52 15.57 -6.74 11.80
N ALA A 53 16.05 -7.92 11.43
CA ALA A 53 15.45 -8.70 10.36
C ALA A 53 14.04 -9.17 10.75
N CYS A 54 13.16 -9.42 9.77
CA CYS A 54 11.78 -9.88 10.04
C CYS A 54 11.76 -11.09 10.97
N ALA A 55 12.57 -12.11 10.69
CA ALA A 55 12.66 -13.32 11.52
C ALA A 55 13.06 -13.05 12.98
N GLU A 56 13.84 -11.99 13.26
CA GLU A 56 14.23 -11.60 14.62
C GLU A 56 13.08 -10.88 15.33
N MET A 57 12.36 -10.01 14.63
CA MET A 57 11.18 -9.32 15.18
C MET A 57 10.01 -10.27 15.45
N GLU A 58 9.98 -11.42 14.78
CA GLU A 58 8.97 -12.47 15.01
C GLU A 58 9.21 -13.31 16.26
N VAL A 59 10.41 -13.23 16.86
CA VAL A 59 10.74 -13.98 18.06
C VAL A 59 9.83 -13.55 19.21
N GLY A 60 8.96 -14.47 19.64
CA GLY A 60 8.01 -14.24 20.74
C GLY A 60 6.64 -13.74 20.31
N LEU A 61 6.40 -13.50 19.02
CA LEU A 61 5.05 -13.29 18.50
C LEU A 61 4.28 -14.62 18.50
N SER A 62 3.05 -14.58 19.02
CA SER A 62 2.19 -15.77 19.06
C SER A 62 1.60 -16.11 17.69
N ASP A 63 1.25 -15.08 16.90
CA ASP A 63 0.84 -15.18 15.50
C ASP A 63 1.54 -14.07 14.69
N PRO A 64 2.78 -14.32 14.21
CA PRO A 64 3.55 -13.34 13.44
C PRO A 64 2.78 -12.73 12.26
N ARG A 65 2.06 -13.57 11.50
CA ARG A 65 1.32 -13.13 10.32
C ARG A 65 0.22 -12.16 10.70
N ALA A 66 -0.58 -12.50 11.73
CA ALA A 66 -1.65 -11.62 12.18
C ALA A 66 -1.11 -10.28 12.70
N SER A 67 -0.03 -10.30 13.48
CA SER A 67 0.62 -9.08 13.98
C SER A 67 1.13 -8.19 12.85
N TRP A 68 1.83 -8.73 11.85
CA TRP A 68 2.27 -7.94 10.70
C TRP A 68 1.11 -7.36 9.91
N LYS A 69 0.06 -8.16 9.69
CA LYS A 69 -1.15 -7.70 9.00
C LYS A 69 -1.84 -6.57 9.75
N ALA A 70 -1.96 -6.67 11.07
CA ALA A 70 -2.54 -5.61 11.89
C ALA A 70 -1.75 -4.30 11.75
N VAL A 71 -0.41 -4.37 11.74
CA VAL A 71 0.41 -3.18 11.47
C VAL A 71 0.13 -2.58 10.10
N VAL A 72 0.08 -3.39 9.04
CA VAL A 72 -0.21 -2.91 7.68
C VAL A 72 -1.59 -2.24 7.59
N ASP A 73 -2.59 -2.82 8.23
CA ASP A 73 -3.98 -2.38 8.12
C ASP A 73 -4.30 -1.14 8.99
N HIS A 74 -3.59 -0.95 10.11
CA HIS A 74 -3.94 0.05 11.11
C HIS A 74 -2.90 1.16 11.33
N VAL A 75 -1.65 0.97 10.88
CA VAL A 75 -0.60 1.97 11.10
C VAL A 75 -0.32 2.77 9.85
N SER A 76 -0.48 4.09 9.97
CA SER A 76 -0.20 5.05 8.89
C SER A 76 1.09 5.85 9.10
N MET A 77 1.56 5.97 10.35
CA MET A 77 2.74 6.76 10.70
C MET A 77 3.63 6.00 11.71
N PRO A 78 4.96 6.02 11.53
CA PRO A 78 5.67 6.58 10.38
C PRO A 78 5.45 5.73 9.10
N PRO A 79 5.55 6.31 7.89
CA PRO A 79 5.15 5.63 6.66
C PRO A 79 6.01 4.41 6.30
N TRP A 80 7.23 4.30 6.83
CA TRP A 80 8.08 3.13 6.63
C TRP A 80 7.65 1.90 7.45
N ALA A 81 6.95 2.09 8.57
CA ALA A 81 6.53 1.00 9.44
C ALA A 81 5.57 0.01 8.74
N PRO A 82 4.42 0.44 8.17
CA PRO A 82 3.53 -0.47 7.44
C PRO A 82 4.20 -1.05 6.19
N MET A 83 5.08 -0.29 5.51
CA MET A 83 5.80 -0.80 4.34
C MET A 83 6.78 -1.92 4.72
N ARG A 84 7.48 -1.80 5.85
CA ARG A 84 8.35 -2.86 6.36
C ARG A 84 7.56 -4.08 6.83
N ALA A 85 6.43 -3.87 7.53
CA ALA A 85 5.54 -4.95 7.91
C ALA A 85 5.02 -5.73 6.69
N ALA A 86 4.64 -5.01 5.62
CA ALA A 86 4.23 -5.62 4.36
C ALA A 86 5.36 -6.42 3.71
N ASP A 87 6.60 -5.92 3.74
CA ASP A 87 7.76 -6.65 3.23
C ASP A 87 8.04 -7.94 4.03
N CYS A 88 7.83 -7.92 5.34
CA CYS A 88 7.90 -9.12 6.19
C CYS A 88 6.80 -10.13 5.85
N LEU A 89 5.56 -9.69 5.60
CA LEU A 89 4.49 -10.57 5.12
C LEU A 89 4.86 -11.22 3.79
N ILE A 90 5.42 -10.46 2.84
CA ILE A 90 5.82 -11.00 1.53
C ILE A 90 6.93 -12.03 1.68
N SER A 91 7.97 -11.71 2.44
CA SER A 91 9.19 -12.52 2.52
C SER A 91 9.04 -13.78 3.39
N GLY A 92 8.23 -13.72 4.45
CA GLY A 92 8.07 -14.81 5.41
C GLY A 92 6.72 -15.52 5.37
N HIS A 93 5.65 -14.83 4.92
CA HIS A 93 4.26 -15.29 5.11
C HIS A 93 3.41 -15.24 3.84
N SER A 94 4.01 -15.09 2.66
CA SER A 94 3.27 -14.83 1.40
C SER A 94 2.24 -15.92 1.07
N ALA A 95 2.51 -17.19 1.36
CA ALA A 95 1.54 -18.27 1.19
C ALA A 95 0.29 -18.07 2.06
N ALA A 96 0.48 -17.70 3.33
CA ALA A 96 -0.60 -17.47 4.28
C ALA A 96 -1.28 -16.10 4.13
N SER A 97 -0.66 -15.18 3.39
CA SER A 97 -1.14 -13.82 3.09
C SER A 97 -1.58 -13.64 1.64
N ARG A 98 -1.76 -14.74 0.89
CA ARG A 98 -2.13 -14.75 -0.54
C ARG A 98 -3.30 -13.81 -0.87
N ALA A 99 -4.39 -13.90 -0.11
CA ALA A 99 -5.58 -13.08 -0.33
C ALA A 99 -5.30 -11.58 -0.13
N ASP A 100 -4.49 -11.24 0.88
CA ASP A 100 -4.07 -9.85 1.13
C ASP A 100 -3.22 -9.33 -0.03
N LEU A 101 -2.23 -10.11 -0.50
CA LEU A 101 -1.34 -9.75 -1.60
C LEU A 101 -2.09 -9.51 -2.91
N VAL A 102 -3.05 -10.37 -3.24
CA VAL A 102 -3.95 -10.16 -4.38
C VAL A 102 -4.75 -8.88 -4.19
N GLY A 103 -5.30 -8.66 -2.99
CA GLY A 103 -6.04 -7.43 -2.66
C GLY A 103 -5.19 -6.16 -2.78
N TRP A 104 -3.88 -6.21 -2.49
CA TRP A 104 -2.98 -5.07 -2.61
C TRP A 104 -2.73 -4.67 -4.07
N VAL A 105 -2.66 -5.64 -4.99
CA VAL A 105 -2.40 -5.36 -6.41
C VAL A 105 -3.67 -5.04 -7.21
N THR A 106 -4.86 -5.35 -6.69
CA THR A 106 -6.12 -5.06 -7.38
C THR A 106 -6.84 -3.80 -6.88
N ARG A 107 -6.55 -3.32 -5.66
CA ARG A 107 -7.25 -2.16 -5.07
C ARG A 107 -6.49 -0.85 -5.34
N PRO A 108 -7.11 0.14 -6.00
CA PRO A 108 -6.45 1.41 -6.33
C PRO A 108 -5.89 2.17 -5.12
N GLU A 109 -6.60 2.13 -3.99
CA GLU A 109 -6.21 2.80 -2.75
C GLU A 109 -4.98 2.17 -2.08
N LEU A 110 -4.59 0.95 -2.47
CA LEU A 110 -3.41 0.24 -1.95
C LEU A 110 -2.25 0.20 -2.94
N LYS A 111 -2.22 1.11 -3.92
CA LYS A 111 -1.18 1.15 -4.98
C LYS A 111 0.25 1.02 -4.45
N GLY A 112 0.58 1.64 -3.31
CA GLY A 112 1.92 1.54 -2.70
C GLY A 112 2.29 0.10 -2.30
N LEU A 113 1.36 -0.62 -1.65
CA LEU A 113 1.53 -2.02 -1.28
C LEU A 113 1.55 -2.93 -2.52
N GLY A 114 0.70 -2.65 -3.51
CA GLY A 114 0.71 -3.39 -4.77
C GLY A 114 2.04 -3.27 -5.52
N LEU A 115 2.63 -2.06 -5.55
CA LEU A 115 3.95 -1.84 -6.14
C LEU A 115 5.07 -2.58 -5.38
N LEU A 116 5.00 -2.60 -4.04
CA LEU A 116 5.92 -3.37 -3.20
C LEU A 116 5.81 -4.87 -3.52
N ALA A 117 4.60 -5.44 -3.53
CA ALA A 117 4.37 -6.85 -3.82
C ALA A 117 4.90 -7.24 -5.21
N LEU A 118 4.64 -6.43 -6.24
CA LEU A 118 5.16 -6.66 -7.59
C LEU A 118 6.69 -6.57 -7.68
N GLY A 119 7.33 -5.74 -6.85
CA GLY A 119 8.79 -5.66 -6.75
C GLY A 119 9.42 -6.85 -6.03
N ARG A 120 8.62 -7.75 -5.47
CA ARG A 120 9.06 -8.86 -4.60
C ARG A 120 8.51 -10.22 -5.05
N LEU A 121 8.05 -10.34 -6.30
CA LEU A 121 7.52 -11.60 -6.84
C LEU A 121 8.52 -12.76 -6.72
N ASP A 122 9.81 -12.49 -6.93
CA ASP A 122 10.87 -13.52 -6.93
C ASP A 122 11.21 -14.11 -5.55
N VAL A 123 10.73 -13.49 -4.45
CA VAL A 123 10.92 -14.04 -3.09
C VAL A 123 9.70 -14.83 -2.60
N MET A 124 8.59 -14.80 -3.36
CA MET A 124 7.37 -15.54 -3.01
C MET A 124 7.42 -16.97 -3.55
N PRO A 125 6.65 -17.91 -2.96
CA PRO A 125 6.34 -19.18 -3.61
C PRO A 125 5.76 -18.94 -5.02
N GLN A 126 6.21 -19.73 -5.99
CA GLN A 126 5.89 -19.49 -7.41
C GLN A 126 4.38 -19.41 -7.68
N ASP A 127 3.59 -20.28 -7.06
CA ASP A 127 2.14 -20.31 -7.23
C ASP A 127 1.47 -19.03 -6.71
N VAL A 128 1.92 -18.49 -5.57
CA VAL A 128 1.47 -17.18 -5.05
C VAL A 128 1.90 -16.06 -5.99
N ALA A 129 3.16 -16.07 -6.44
CA ALA A 129 3.71 -15.03 -7.28
C ALA A 129 3.00 -14.94 -8.64
N THR A 130 2.73 -16.08 -9.28
CA THR A 130 1.95 -16.17 -10.51
C THR A 130 0.54 -15.62 -10.34
N GLU A 131 -0.14 -15.95 -9.22
CA GLU A 131 -1.48 -15.45 -8.94
C GLU A 131 -1.50 -13.92 -8.74
N VAL A 132 -0.57 -13.39 -7.94
CA VAL A 132 -0.44 -11.94 -7.70
C VAL A 132 -0.10 -11.21 -8.99
N ALA A 133 0.85 -11.72 -9.78
CA ALA A 133 1.22 -11.14 -11.08
C ALA A 133 0.04 -11.12 -12.07
N SER A 134 -0.67 -12.24 -12.18
CA SER A 134 -1.87 -12.34 -13.05
C SER A 134 -2.97 -11.39 -12.61
N ALA A 135 -3.25 -11.31 -11.30
CA ALA A 135 -4.24 -10.39 -10.75
C ALA A 135 -3.89 -8.93 -11.04
N ALA A 136 -2.62 -8.55 -10.90
CA ALA A 136 -2.15 -7.20 -11.21
C ALA A 136 -2.30 -6.85 -12.70
N ILE A 137 -2.02 -7.79 -13.60
CA ILE A 137 -2.14 -7.58 -15.05
C ILE A 137 -3.60 -7.51 -15.49
N THR A 138 -4.47 -8.33 -14.95
CA THR A 138 -5.85 -8.48 -15.46
C THR A 138 -6.88 -7.61 -14.75
N ARG A 139 -6.69 -7.38 -13.44
CA ARG A 139 -7.65 -6.67 -12.57
C ARG A 139 -7.04 -5.46 -11.87
N GLY A 140 -5.72 -5.27 -12.00
CA GLY A 140 -5.02 -4.19 -11.33
C GLY A 140 -5.39 -2.80 -11.90
N PRO A 141 -5.17 -1.74 -11.13
CA PRO A 141 -5.44 -0.36 -11.56
C PRO A 141 -4.46 0.15 -12.63
N ASP A 142 -3.34 -0.54 -12.85
CA ASP A 142 -2.33 -0.23 -13.88
C ASP A 142 -1.79 -1.51 -14.54
N PRO A 143 -2.58 -2.17 -15.43
CA PRO A 143 -2.18 -3.38 -16.14
C PRO A 143 -0.87 -3.25 -16.92
N ALA A 144 -0.68 -2.12 -17.61
CA ALA A 144 0.51 -1.87 -18.42
C ALA A 144 1.77 -1.76 -17.53
N GLY A 145 1.67 -0.99 -16.45
CA GLY A 145 2.75 -0.89 -15.47
C GLY A 145 3.03 -2.19 -14.72
N ALA A 146 2.01 -3.03 -14.49
CA ALA A 146 2.16 -4.36 -13.93
C ALA A 146 2.94 -5.27 -14.89
N ARG A 147 2.58 -5.32 -16.18
CA ARG A 147 3.30 -6.11 -17.21
C ARG A 147 4.78 -5.76 -17.26
N VAL A 148 5.14 -4.47 -17.22
CA VAL A 148 6.55 -4.03 -17.22
C VAL A 148 7.32 -4.53 -16.00
N ARG A 149 6.67 -4.64 -14.83
CA ARG A 149 7.31 -5.13 -13.59
C ARG A 149 7.41 -6.65 -13.58
N VAL A 150 6.34 -7.33 -13.95
CA VAL A 150 6.30 -8.80 -14.07
C VAL A 150 7.36 -9.29 -15.04
N ALA A 151 7.56 -8.60 -16.16
CA ALA A 151 8.62 -8.91 -17.14
C ALA A 151 10.07 -8.80 -16.59
N ARG A 152 10.28 -8.17 -15.42
CA ARG A 152 11.60 -8.06 -14.77
C ARG A 152 11.89 -9.18 -13.78
N SER A 153 10.92 -10.05 -13.52
CA SER A 153 11.11 -11.21 -12.64
C SER A 153 12.25 -12.08 -13.17
N ALA A 154 13.08 -12.58 -12.26
CA ALA A 154 14.11 -13.56 -12.59
C ALA A 154 13.53 -14.95 -12.88
N ASN A 155 12.28 -15.21 -12.47
CA ASN A 155 11.57 -16.46 -12.75
C ASN A 155 10.90 -16.39 -14.13
N PRO A 156 11.29 -17.24 -15.11
CA PRO A 156 10.74 -17.21 -16.45
C PRO A 156 9.23 -17.48 -16.48
N ALA A 157 8.71 -18.36 -15.61
CA ALA A 157 7.28 -18.66 -15.56
C ALA A 157 6.43 -17.44 -15.13
N ILE A 158 7.01 -16.54 -14.34
CA ILE A 158 6.37 -15.27 -13.95
C ILE A 158 6.53 -14.24 -15.08
N ALA A 159 7.75 -14.09 -15.61
CA ALA A 159 8.05 -13.12 -16.67
C ALA A 159 7.22 -13.34 -17.95
N GLU A 160 6.97 -14.61 -18.32
CA GLU A 160 6.17 -15.00 -19.48
C GLU A 160 4.72 -14.49 -19.42
N LEU A 161 4.16 -14.30 -18.21
CA LEU A 161 2.81 -13.75 -18.04
C LEU A 161 2.68 -12.34 -18.65
N ALA A 162 3.78 -11.57 -18.69
CA ALA A 162 3.76 -10.23 -19.26
C ALA A 162 3.68 -10.24 -20.80
N ALA A 163 4.07 -11.34 -21.46
CA ALA A 163 4.11 -11.45 -22.92
C ALA A 163 2.76 -11.84 -23.55
N VAL A 164 1.81 -12.33 -22.74
CA VAL A 164 0.48 -12.74 -23.22
C VAL A 164 -0.30 -11.50 -23.65
N LYS A 165 -0.49 -11.34 -24.97
CA LYS A 165 -1.39 -10.33 -25.54
C LYS A 165 -2.83 -10.81 -25.34
N GLU A 166 -3.67 -9.94 -24.81
CA GLU A 166 -5.13 -10.13 -24.73
C GLU A 166 -5.76 -10.02 -26.12
#